data_AF-A0A7V7SVP8-F1
#
_entry.id   AF-A0A7V7SVP8-F1
#
_cell.length_a   1.000
_cell.length_b   1.000
_cell.length_c   1.000
_cell.angle_alpha   90.00
_cell.angle_beta   90.00
_cell.angle_gamma   90.00
#
_symmetry.space_group_name_H-M   'P 1'
#
loop_
_entity.id
_entity.type
_entity.pdbx_description
1 polymer ?
#
loop_
_entity_poly.entity_id
_entity_poly.type
_entity_poly.pdbx_seq_one_letter_code
_entity_poly.pdbx_strand_id
1 'polypeptide(L)'
;MRFATILTPALLATGLVLALPSCGKEAEASFTSVAEAQEAGAKAKSTKDYPTARSAFQYVADQSADDPAALYNALLNLGEVQAASYQEAEAEGTFNRVSTELKDQLDVAGIKRICSAWIHARQPERVKASLDLAKNLFPDDMAKLDKEQQALTALESGDEAALASLGYVGD
;
A
#
# COMPACT_ATOMS: atom_id res chain seq x y z
N MET A 1 17.79 -63.63 18.64
CA MET A 1 18.47 -62.36 18.29
C MET A 1 17.36 -61.37 17.95
N ARG A 2 16.91 -60.51 18.87
CA ARG A 2 17.42 -59.17 19.26
C ARG A 2 17.08 -58.05 18.24
N PHE A 3 16.19 -57.13 18.68
CA PHE A 3 15.99 -55.71 18.31
C PHE A 3 15.42 -55.39 16.90
N ALA A 4 14.68 -54.31 16.64
CA ALA A 4 13.92 -53.32 17.40
C ALA A 4 13.14 -52.45 16.37
N THR A 5 12.00 -51.90 16.78
CA THR A 5 11.27 -50.77 16.18
C THR A 5 12.19 -49.57 15.89
N ILE A 6 11.87 -48.71 14.90
CA ILE A 6 11.88 -47.22 15.03
C ILE A 6 11.35 -46.51 13.74
N LEU A 7 10.30 -45.72 13.99
CA LEU A 7 9.82 -44.46 13.40
C LEU A 7 10.50 -43.83 12.16
N THR A 8 9.65 -43.40 11.23
CA THR A 8 9.83 -42.22 10.36
C THR A 8 9.85 -40.92 11.21
N PRO A 9 10.54 -39.86 10.76
CA PRO A 9 9.79 -38.80 10.08
C PRO A 9 10.53 -38.15 8.90
N ALA A 10 9.71 -37.62 7.99
CA ALA A 10 10.09 -36.78 6.88
C ALA A 10 10.80 -35.51 7.37
N LEU A 11 12.01 -35.26 6.86
CA LEU A 11 12.64 -33.94 6.93
C LEU A 11 12.06 -33.08 5.80
N LEU A 12 11.12 -32.19 6.13
CA LEU A 12 10.93 -30.97 5.37
C LEU A 12 12.19 -30.12 5.60
N ALA A 13 13.08 -30.12 4.62
CA ALA A 13 14.16 -29.14 4.56
C ALA A 13 13.56 -27.81 4.09
N THR A 14 13.05 -27.02 5.05
CA THR A 14 12.80 -25.59 4.83
C THR A 14 14.15 -24.93 4.61
N GLY A 15 14.55 -24.82 3.34
CA GLY A 15 15.79 -24.20 2.91
C GLY A 15 15.70 -22.69 3.08
N LEU A 16 16.09 -22.18 4.26
CA LEU A 16 16.52 -20.80 4.43
C LEU A 16 17.89 -20.68 3.74
N VAL A 17 17.92 -20.17 2.51
CA VAL A 17 19.17 -19.85 1.81
C VAL A 17 19.72 -18.56 2.40
N LEU A 18 20.71 -18.69 3.29
CA LEU A 18 21.56 -17.59 3.75
C LEU A 18 22.47 -17.17 2.58
N ALA A 19 22.15 -16.05 1.95
CA ALA A 19 22.93 -15.45 0.89
C ALA A 19 24.26 -14.88 1.44
N LEU A 20 25.37 -15.26 0.82
CA LEU A 20 26.69 -14.64 0.99
C LEU A 20 26.73 -13.26 0.28
N PRO A 21 27.61 -12.32 0.71
CA PRO A 21 27.56 -10.93 0.26
C PRO A 21 28.15 -10.81 -1.14
N SER A 22 27.27 -10.66 -2.13
CA SER A 22 27.63 -10.22 -3.48
C SER A 22 27.19 -8.76 -3.64
N CYS A 23 28.08 -7.98 -4.22
CA CYS A 23 28.01 -6.54 -4.35
C CYS A 23 26.72 -6.06 -5.06
N GLY A 24 25.94 -5.20 -4.40
CA GLY A 24 25.20 -4.12 -5.08
C GLY A 24 23.90 -4.45 -5.83
N LYS A 25 23.17 -5.48 -5.44
CA LYS A 25 21.72 -5.58 -5.72
C LYS A 25 21.05 -6.04 -4.44
N GLU A 26 20.23 -5.19 -3.84
CA GLU A 26 19.34 -5.62 -2.76
C GLU A 26 18.61 -6.88 -3.24
N ALA A 27 18.65 -7.94 -2.43
CA ALA A 27 17.90 -9.14 -2.74
C ALA A 27 16.43 -8.74 -2.80
N GLU A 28 15.88 -8.62 -4.02
CA GLU A 28 14.47 -8.37 -4.20
C GLU A 28 13.72 -9.48 -3.48
N ALA A 29 12.81 -9.11 -2.59
CA ALA A 29 11.93 -10.07 -1.95
C ALA A 29 11.26 -10.90 -3.05
N SER A 30 11.50 -12.21 -3.05
CA SER A 30 10.91 -13.12 -4.02
C SER A 30 9.71 -13.81 -3.37
N PHE A 31 8.54 -13.62 -3.97
CA PHE A 31 7.29 -14.23 -3.52
C PHE A 31 6.92 -15.37 -4.45
N THR A 32 6.36 -16.44 -3.90
CA THR A 32 5.95 -17.63 -4.67
C THR A 32 4.45 -17.67 -4.96
N SER A 33 3.67 -16.79 -4.33
CA SER A 33 2.24 -16.65 -4.57
C SER A 33 1.71 -15.26 -4.23
N VAL A 34 0.55 -14.90 -4.79
CA VAL A 34 -0.16 -13.66 -4.48
C VAL A 34 -0.53 -13.57 -3.00
N ALA A 35 -1.01 -14.66 -2.40
CA ALA A 35 -1.44 -14.67 -1.00
C ALA A 35 -0.25 -14.42 -0.04
N GLU A 36 0.90 -15.06 -0.30
CA GLU A 36 2.14 -14.83 0.44
C GLU A 36 2.59 -13.37 0.34
N ALA A 37 2.59 -12.81 -0.87
CA ALA A 37 2.95 -11.42 -1.09
C ALA A 37 1.98 -10.46 -0.37
N GLN A 38 0.68 -10.71 -0.39
CA GLN A 38 -0.30 -9.88 0.31
C GLN A 38 -0.07 -9.86 1.82
N GLU A 39 0.13 -11.03 2.45
CA GLU A 39 0.40 -11.12 3.89
C GLU A 39 1.72 -10.45 4.26
N ALA A 40 2.79 -10.74 3.51
CA ALA A 40 4.10 -10.12 3.71
C ALA A 40 4.05 -8.60 3.55
N GLY A 41 3.34 -8.11 2.53
CA GLY A 41 3.16 -6.68 2.26
C GLY A 41 2.39 -5.97 3.36
N ALA A 42 1.29 -6.57 3.84
CA ALA A 42 0.50 -6.03 4.93
C ALA A 42 1.31 -5.96 6.24
N LYS A 43 2.03 -7.03 6.57
CA LYS A 43 2.92 -7.07 7.74
C LYS A 43 4.02 -6.02 7.63
N ALA A 44 4.73 -5.97 6.51
CA ALA A 44 5.81 -5.02 6.28
C ALA A 44 5.33 -3.56 6.36
N LYS A 45 4.16 -3.26 5.78
CA LYS A 45 3.52 -1.95 5.88
C LYS A 45 3.23 -1.57 7.34
N SER A 46 2.69 -2.51 8.14
CA SER A 46 2.40 -2.28 9.55
C SER A 46 3.66 -2.01 10.40
N THR A 47 4.81 -2.56 9.99
CA THR A 47 6.10 -2.35 10.66
C THR A 47 6.94 -1.25 9.99
N LYS A 48 6.36 -0.46 9.09
CA LYS A 48 7.04 0.60 8.31
C LYS A 48 8.26 0.10 7.51
N ASP A 49 8.32 -1.19 7.16
CA ASP A 49 9.29 -1.76 6.22
C ASP A 49 8.79 -1.53 4.79
N TYR A 50 8.93 -0.27 4.35
CA TYR A 50 8.43 0.16 3.04
C TYR A 50 9.09 -0.53 1.85
N PRO A 51 10.41 -0.84 1.85
CA PRO A 51 11.01 -1.62 0.77
C PRO A 51 10.34 -2.98 0.57
N THR A 52 10.15 -3.76 1.65
CA THR A 52 9.48 -5.07 1.56
C THR A 52 8.01 -4.92 1.17
N ALA A 53 7.29 -3.95 1.77
CA ALA A 53 5.89 -3.70 1.46
C ALA A 53 5.69 -3.31 -0.02
N ARG A 54 6.56 -2.47 -0.56
CA ARG A 54 6.52 -2.04 -1.96
C ARG A 54 6.74 -3.23 -2.90
N SER A 55 7.79 -4.03 -2.68
CA SER A 55 8.06 -5.21 -3.51
C SER A 55 6.91 -6.22 -3.46
N ALA A 56 6.32 -6.42 -2.29
CA ALA A 56 5.16 -7.28 -2.09
C ALA A 56 3.93 -6.80 -2.88
N PHE A 57 3.51 -5.55 -2.69
CA PHE A 57 2.32 -5.05 -3.40
C PHE A 57 2.54 -4.88 -4.90
N GLN A 58 3.77 -4.59 -5.35
CA GLN A 58 4.13 -4.62 -6.76
C GLN A 58 3.94 -6.02 -7.34
N TYR A 59 4.46 -7.05 -6.68
CA TYR A 59 4.27 -8.44 -7.10
C TYR A 59 2.78 -8.80 -7.20
N VAL A 60 1.98 -8.43 -6.19
CA VAL A 60 0.52 -8.67 -6.23
C VAL A 60 -0.11 -7.97 -7.43
N ALA A 61 0.21 -6.70 -7.68
CA ALA A 61 -0.32 -5.95 -8.82
C ALA A 61 0.06 -6.62 -10.16
N ASP A 62 1.31 -7.03 -10.33
CA ASP A 62 1.80 -7.67 -11.55
C ASP A 62 1.13 -9.02 -11.83
N GLN A 63 0.75 -9.76 -10.78
CA GLN A 63 0.09 -11.06 -10.89
C GLN A 63 -1.44 -10.99 -10.92
N SER A 64 -2.04 -9.81 -10.72
CA SER A 64 -3.50 -9.64 -10.60
C SER A 64 -4.15 -8.98 -11.81
N ALA A 65 -3.49 -8.96 -12.99
CA ALA A 65 -4.02 -8.28 -14.17
C ALA A 65 -5.42 -8.76 -14.59
N ASP A 66 -5.73 -10.04 -14.37
CA ASP A 66 -7.03 -10.66 -14.70
C ASP A 66 -8.03 -10.64 -13.51
N ASP A 67 -7.66 -10.06 -12.37
CA ASP A 67 -8.53 -9.89 -11.19
C ASP A 67 -8.58 -8.40 -10.79
N PRO A 68 -9.58 -7.65 -11.30
CA PRO A 68 -9.70 -6.22 -11.02
C PRO A 68 -9.78 -5.87 -9.54
N ALA A 69 -10.39 -6.73 -8.71
CA ALA A 69 -10.54 -6.48 -7.28
C ALA A 69 -9.20 -6.67 -6.54
N ALA A 70 -8.45 -7.70 -6.90
CA ALA A 70 -7.10 -7.91 -6.38
C ALA A 70 -6.14 -6.79 -6.83
N LEU A 71 -6.17 -6.42 -8.11
CA LEU A 71 -5.36 -5.33 -8.65
C LEU A 71 -5.68 -3.99 -7.97
N TYR A 72 -6.96 -3.66 -7.79
CA TYR A 72 -7.40 -2.45 -7.09
C TYR A 72 -6.80 -2.34 -5.68
N ASN A 73 -6.93 -3.41 -4.89
CA ASN A 73 -6.39 -3.45 -3.53
C ASN A 73 -4.87 -3.38 -3.52
N ALA A 74 -4.19 -4.02 -4.46
CA ALA A 74 -2.74 -3.99 -4.60
C ALA A 74 -2.24 -2.58 -4.90
N LEU A 75 -2.84 -1.90 -5.89
CA LEU A 75 -2.44 -0.55 -6.28
C LEU A 75 -2.71 0.47 -5.18
N LEU A 76 -3.84 0.39 -4.46
CA LEU A 76 -4.08 1.29 -3.33
C LEU A 76 -3.02 1.12 -2.23
N ASN A 77 -2.67 -0.12 -1.88
CA ASN A 77 -1.63 -0.36 -0.87
C ASN A 77 -0.23 0.03 -1.36
N LEU A 78 0.09 -0.21 -2.63
CA LEU A 78 1.35 0.19 -3.24
C LEU A 78 1.51 1.72 -3.23
N GLY A 79 0.49 2.44 -3.67
CA GLY A 79 0.51 3.91 -3.68
C GLY A 79 0.61 4.51 -2.29
N GLU A 80 -0.09 3.93 -1.30
CA GLU A 80 0.03 4.34 0.11
C GLU A 80 1.45 4.15 0.65
N VAL A 81 2.10 3.03 0.34
CA VAL A 81 3.49 2.76 0.75
C VAL A 81 4.47 3.70 0.04
N GLN A 82 4.26 3.95 -1.25
CA GLN A 82 5.08 4.88 -2.04
C GLN A 82 4.97 6.31 -1.48
N ALA A 83 3.76 6.78 -1.19
CA ALA A 83 3.53 8.09 -0.59
C ALA A 83 4.18 8.20 0.80
N ALA A 84 4.02 7.17 1.65
CA ALA A 84 4.61 7.13 2.99
C ALA A 84 6.15 7.02 3.00
N SER A 85 6.76 6.64 1.87
CA SER A 85 8.21 6.54 1.70
C SER A 85 8.79 7.65 0.80
N TYR A 86 8.06 8.75 0.62
CA TYR A 86 8.47 9.93 -0.16
C TYR A 86 8.77 9.66 -1.64
N GLN A 87 8.14 8.64 -2.21
CA GLN A 87 8.18 8.29 -3.64
C GLN A 87 6.94 8.85 -4.33
N GLU A 88 6.84 10.18 -4.37
CA GLU A 88 5.61 10.87 -4.76
C GLU A 88 5.26 10.69 -6.24
N ALA A 89 6.25 10.67 -7.13
CA ALA A 89 6.00 10.48 -8.56
C ALA A 89 5.50 9.06 -8.84
N GLU A 90 6.07 8.06 -8.17
CA GLU A 90 5.64 6.67 -8.26
C GLU A 90 4.25 6.47 -7.65
N ALA A 91 3.98 7.05 -6.47
CA ALA A 91 2.67 7.03 -5.84
C ALA A 91 1.58 7.66 -6.73
N GLU A 92 1.89 8.80 -7.36
CA GLU A 92 1.01 9.42 -8.35
C GLU A 92 0.73 8.51 -9.53
N GLY A 93 1.78 7.92 -10.12
CA GLY A 93 1.63 6.94 -11.20
C GLY A 93 0.70 5.80 -10.79
N THR A 94 0.91 5.23 -9.61
CA THR A 94 0.09 4.13 -9.07
C THR A 94 -1.37 4.54 -8.85
N PHE A 95 -1.63 5.69 -8.21
CA PHE A 95 -3.00 6.15 -7.98
C PHE A 95 -3.71 6.59 -9.27
N ASN A 96 -2.97 7.10 -10.26
CA ASN A 96 -3.51 7.37 -11.58
C ASN A 96 -3.96 6.08 -12.28
N ARG A 97 -3.24 4.96 -12.10
CA ARG A 97 -3.71 3.66 -12.61
C ARG A 97 -5.02 3.25 -11.96
N VAL A 98 -5.19 3.47 -10.65
CA VAL A 98 -6.47 3.20 -9.96
C VAL A 98 -7.63 3.98 -10.60
N SER A 99 -7.45 5.29 -10.85
CA SER A 99 -8.52 6.14 -11.39
C SER A 99 -8.77 5.99 -12.90
N THR A 100 -7.83 5.42 -13.64
CA THR A 100 -7.92 5.27 -15.11
C THR A 100 -8.18 3.84 -15.57
N GLU A 101 -7.43 2.86 -15.05
CA GLU A 101 -7.56 1.43 -15.41
C GLU A 101 -8.71 0.75 -14.65
N LEU A 102 -8.99 1.20 -13.42
CA LEU A 102 -9.93 0.55 -12.50
C LEU A 102 -11.08 1.47 -12.08
N LYS A 103 -11.47 2.39 -12.98
CA LYS A 103 -12.53 3.37 -12.72
C LYS A 103 -13.84 2.74 -12.22
N ASP A 104 -14.19 1.56 -12.74
CA ASP A 104 -15.42 0.87 -12.35
C ASP A 104 -15.38 0.31 -10.92
N GLN A 105 -14.17 0.12 -10.36
CA GLN A 105 -13.97 -0.36 -8.99
C GLN A 105 -13.68 0.75 -8.00
N LEU A 106 -13.31 1.93 -8.51
CA LEU A 106 -13.07 3.10 -7.68
C LEU A 106 -14.37 3.54 -7.03
N ASP A 107 -14.31 3.77 -5.73
CA ASP A 107 -15.39 4.30 -4.91
C ASP A 107 -14.88 5.44 -4.02
N VAL A 108 -15.80 6.09 -3.30
CA VAL A 108 -15.43 7.18 -2.38
C VAL A 108 -14.47 6.71 -1.27
N ALA A 109 -14.53 5.44 -0.87
CA ALA A 109 -13.61 4.88 0.12
C ALA A 109 -12.18 4.76 -0.44
N GLY A 110 -12.03 4.37 -1.70
CA GLY A 110 -10.77 4.41 -2.45
C GLY A 110 -10.19 5.82 -2.52
N ILE A 111 -11.01 6.81 -2.91
CA ILE A 111 -10.53 8.19 -2.95
C ILE A 111 -10.14 8.68 -1.54
N LYS A 112 -10.90 8.33 -0.50
CA LYS A 112 -10.56 8.66 0.88
C LYS A 112 -9.17 8.14 1.27
N ARG A 113 -8.83 6.93 0.86
CA ARG A 113 -7.50 6.33 1.06
C ARG A 113 -6.42 7.09 0.31
N ILE A 114 -6.65 7.45 -0.95
CA ILE A 114 -5.73 8.26 -1.76
C ILE A 114 -5.49 9.64 -1.11
N CYS A 115 -6.56 10.34 -0.71
CA CYS A 115 -6.46 11.61 0.03
C CYS A 115 -5.63 11.45 1.30
N SER A 116 -5.92 10.43 2.11
CA SER A 116 -5.19 10.18 3.37
C SER A 116 -3.71 9.93 3.13
N ALA A 117 -3.35 9.17 2.10
CA ALA A 117 -1.95 8.95 1.72
C ALA A 117 -1.24 10.27 1.41
N TRP A 118 -1.88 11.16 0.64
CA TRP A 118 -1.31 12.47 0.31
C TRP A 118 -1.27 13.44 1.50
N ILE A 119 -2.22 13.35 2.43
CA ILE A 119 -2.20 14.14 3.66
C ILE A 119 -1.00 13.75 4.53
N HIS A 120 -0.74 12.45 4.69
CA HIS A 120 0.44 11.96 5.41
C HIS A 120 1.75 12.36 4.71
N ALA A 121 1.78 12.34 3.38
CA ALA A 121 2.93 12.78 2.59
C ALA A 121 3.09 14.32 2.53
N ARG A 122 2.21 15.09 3.16
CA ARG A 122 2.21 16.57 3.15
C ARG A 122 2.13 17.18 1.75
N GLN A 123 1.28 16.60 0.90
CA GLN A 123 1.10 17.00 -0.50
C GLN A 123 -0.27 17.64 -0.77
N PRO A 124 -0.52 18.91 -0.39
CA PRO A 124 -1.84 19.54 -0.45
C PRO A 124 -2.43 19.59 -1.86
N GLU A 125 -1.62 19.89 -2.88
CA GLU A 125 -2.09 19.92 -4.28
C GLU A 125 -2.62 18.55 -4.75
N ARG A 126 -2.03 17.46 -4.26
CA ARG A 126 -2.45 16.09 -4.59
C ARG A 126 -3.71 15.68 -3.83
N VAL A 127 -3.86 16.14 -2.59
CA VAL A 127 -5.11 15.99 -1.82
C VAL A 127 -6.24 16.71 -2.54
N LYS A 128 -6.00 17.96 -2.96
CA LYS A 128 -6.97 18.76 -3.72
C LYS A 128 -7.39 18.09 -5.02
N ALA A 129 -6.44 17.64 -5.83
CA ALA A 129 -6.74 16.91 -7.06
C ALA A 129 -7.59 15.64 -6.82
N SER A 130 -7.33 14.93 -5.71
CA SER A 130 -8.09 13.75 -5.32
C SER A 130 -9.52 14.10 -4.87
N LEU A 131 -9.69 15.20 -4.12
CA LEU A 131 -11.01 15.71 -3.73
C LEU A 131 -11.81 16.23 -4.94
N ASP A 132 -11.16 16.87 -5.91
CA ASP A 132 -11.80 17.30 -7.15
C ASP A 132 -12.26 16.10 -7.98
N LEU A 133 -11.45 15.02 -8.03
CA LEU A 133 -11.87 13.75 -8.62
C LEU A 133 -13.11 13.18 -7.92
N ALA A 134 -13.14 13.14 -6.58
CA ALA A 134 -14.30 12.69 -5.82
C ALA A 134 -15.54 13.54 -6.10
N LYS A 135 -15.39 14.86 -6.16
CA LYS A 135 -16.50 15.77 -6.46
C LYS A 135 -17.11 15.51 -7.83
N ASN A 136 -16.29 15.12 -8.80
CA ASN A 136 -16.74 14.81 -10.15
C ASN A 136 -17.39 13.42 -10.27
N LEU A 137 -16.87 12.41 -9.55
CA LEU A 137 -17.33 11.03 -9.66
C LEU A 137 -18.43 10.67 -8.65
N PHE A 138 -18.38 11.24 -7.45
CA PHE A 138 -19.22 10.90 -6.30
C PHE A 138 -19.75 12.16 -5.58
N PRO A 139 -20.44 13.09 -6.28
CA PRO A 139 -20.87 14.37 -5.70
C PRO A 139 -21.76 14.19 -4.46
N ASP A 140 -22.64 13.18 -4.46
CA ASP A 140 -23.57 12.90 -3.35
C ASP A 140 -22.87 12.36 -2.10
N ASP A 141 -21.64 11.87 -2.24
CA ASP A 141 -20.86 11.22 -1.19
C ASP A 141 -19.78 12.13 -0.59
N MET A 142 -19.68 13.39 -1.02
CA MET A 142 -18.65 14.33 -0.55
C MET A 142 -18.64 14.54 0.97
N ALA A 143 -19.79 14.42 1.64
CA ALA A 143 -19.86 14.47 3.10
C ALA A 143 -19.03 13.37 3.79
N LYS A 144 -18.75 12.25 3.11
CA LYS A 144 -17.89 11.17 3.63
C LYS A 144 -16.39 11.54 3.65
N LEU A 145 -16.04 12.65 2.99
CA LEU A 145 -14.69 13.21 2.83
C LEU A 145 -14.50 14.53 3.60
N ASP A 146 -15.40 14.90 4.52
CA ASP A 146 -15.30 16.16 5.29
C ASP A 146 -14.00 16.25 6.09
N LYS A 147 -13.52 15.12 6.61
CA LYS A 147 -12.26 15.04 7.35
C LYS A 147 -11.06 15.38 6.45
N GLU A 148 -11.04 14.85 5.24
CA GLU A 148 -9.98 15.10 4.25
C GLU A 148 -10.02 16.55 3.74
N GLN A 149 -11.21 17.15 3.59
CA GLN A 149 -11.36 18.57 3.25
C GLN A 149 -10.83 19.49 4.36
N GLN A 150 -11.11 19.17 5.63
CA GLN A 150 -10.54 19.89 6.78
C GLN A 150 -9.02 19.72 6.84
N ALA A 151 -8.52 18.52 6.57
CA ALA A 151 -7.08 18.25 6.54
C ALA A 151 -6.38 19.03 5.42
N LEU A 152 -6.98 19.16 4.23
CA LEU A 152 -6.45 20.03 3.17
C LEU A 152 -6.35 21.49 3.65
N THR A 153 -7.40 22.01 4.28
CA THR A 153 -7.40 23.39 4.81
C THR A 153 -6.27 23.58 5.84
N ALA A 154 -6.07 22.60 6.71
CA ALA A 154 -5.00 22.63 7.71
C ALA A 154 -3.60 22.52 7.09
N LEU A 155 -3.43 21.72 6.02
CA LEU A 155 -2.16 21.67 5.27
C LEU A 155 -1.85 23.01 4.60
N GLU A 156 -2.85 23.63 3.95
CA GLU A 156 -2.69 24.92 3.27
C GLU A 156 -2.38 26.06 4.25
N SER A 157 -2.89 26.01 5.47
CA SER A 157 -2.63 27.00 6.53
C SER A 157 -1.40 26.70 7.40
N GLY A 158 -0.83 25.50 7.29
CA GLY A 158 0.25 25.03 8.16
C GLY A 158 -0.20 24.75 9.61
N ASP A 159 -1.49 24.50 9.84
CA ASP A 159 -2.05 24.19 11.16
C ASP A 159 -1.83 22.73 11.55
N GLU A 160 -0.64 22.42 12.04
CA GLU A 160 -0.27 21.08 12.51
C GLU A 160 -1.12 20.61 13.70
N ALA A 161 -1.67 21.52 14.51
CA ALA A 161 -2.55 21.16 15.62
C ALA A 161 -3.91 20.67 15.10
N ALA A 162 -4.45 21.32 14.07
CA ALA A 162 -5.65 20.84 13.39
C ALA A 162 -5.39 19.47 12.74
N LEU A 163 -4.26 19.27 12.06
CA LEU A 163 -3.91 17.96 11.49
C LEU A 163 -3.79 16.86 12.56
N ALA A 164 -3.20 17.17 13.71
CA ALA A 164 -3.13 16.25 14.85
C ALA A 164 -4.52 15.91 15.40
N SER A 165 -5.40 16.91 15.52
CA SER A 165 -6.78 16.70 15.99
C SER A 165 -7.60 15.81 15.04
N LEU A 166 -7.25 15.83 13.75
CA LEU A 166 -7.79 14.95 12.73
C LEU A 166 -7.08 13.59 12.69
N GLY A 167 -6.02 13.35 13.46
CA GLY A 167 -5.28 12.09 13.49
C GLY A 167 -4.35 11.87 12.30
N TYR A 168 -3.87 12.95 11.66
CA TYR A 168 -2.87 12.90 10.58
C TYR A 168 -1.45 13.24 11.05
N VAL A 169 -1.27 13.51 12.34
CA VAL A 169 0.01 13.73 13.03
C VAL A 169 -0.04 12.88 14.30
N GLY A 170 0.96 12.02 14.54
CA GLY A 170 1.08 11.32 15.84
C GLY A 170 1.60 9.87 15.87
N ASP A 171 2.08 9.28 14.77
CA ASP A 171 2.55 7.87 14.74
C ASP A 171 4.07 7.66 14.68
#